data_AF-A0A1G1GGR2-F1
#
_entry.id   AF-A0A1G1GGR2-F1
#
_cell.length_a   1.000
_cell.length_b   1.000
_cell.length_c   1.000
_cell.angle_alpha   90.00
_cell.angle_beta   90.00
_cell.angle_gamma   90.00
#
_symmetry.space_group_name_H-M   'P 1'
#
loop_
_entity.id
_entity.type
_entity.pdbx_description
1 polymer ?
#
loop_
_entity_poly.entity_id
_entity_poly.type
_entity_poly.pdbx_seq_one_letter_code
_entity_poly.pdbx_strand_id
1 'polypeptide(L)'
;MREGLKKFIESMELEISKDSSEKMVDNLEKLWSEVLLSGYTQDPWRALSTRQAAVSNDPVYINKIPFVSICQDHLLPFYRIYP
;
A
#
# COMPACT_ATOMS: atom_id res chain seq x y z
N MET A 1 -13.43 7.04 4.67
CA MET A 1 -12.06 7.50 4.37
C MET A 1 -12.06 8.97 3.99
N ARG A 2 -12.77 9.34 2.92
CA ARG A 2 -12.93 10.74 2.46
C ARG A 2 -13.15 11.79 3.54
N GLU A 3 -14.19 11.63 4.37
CA GLU A 3 -14.50 12.59 5.44
C GLU A 3 -13.35 12.76 6.45
N GLY A 4 -12.61 11.69 6.74
CA GLY A 4 -11.43 11.76 7.61
C GLY A 4 -10.28 12.53 6.94
N LEU A 5 -10.05 12.31 5.65
CA LEU A 5 -9.05 13.03 4.87
C LEU A 5 -9.38 14.53 4.75
N LYS A 6 -10.66 14.88 4.55
CA LYS A 6 -11.11 16.29 4.53
C LYS A 6 -10.78 17.00 5.83
N LYS A 7 -11.20 16.42 6.96
CA LYS A 7 -10.91 16.97 8.29
C LYS A 7 -9.41 17.06 8.58
N PHE A 8 -8.66 16.05 8.15
CA PHE A 8 -7.20 16.06 8.31
C PHE A 8 -6.56 17.21 7.55
N ILE A 9 -6.87 17.40 6.26
CA ILE A 9 -6.33 18.49 5.44
C ILE A 9 -6.77 19.86 5.97
N GLU A 10 -8.05 20.01 6.36
CA GLU A 10 -8.56 21.24 6.97
C GLU A 10 -7.79 21.59 8.26
N SER A 11 -7.44 20.60 9.08
CA SER A 11 -6.68 20.79 10.32
C SER A 11 -5.21 21.18 10.11
N MET A 12 -4.67 21.00 8.90
CA MET A 12 -3.29 21.38 8.59
C MET A 12 -3.14 22.88 8.28
N GLU A 13 -4.26 23.63 8.23
CA GLU A 13 -4.28 25.09 8.00
C GLU A 13 -3.47 25.52 6.76
N LEU A 14 -3.47 24.67 5.73
CA LEU A 14 -2.73 24.92 4.49
C LEU A 14 -3.43 26.03 3.69
N GLU A 15 -2.67 27.02 3.21
CA GLU A 15 -3.15 28.03 2.26
C GLU A 15 -3.26 27.45 0.84
N ILE A 16 -4.22 26.54 0.65
CA ILE A 16 -4.49 25.88 -0.63
C ILE A 16 -5.89 26.21 -1.14
N SER A 17 -6.04 26.27 -2.46
CA SER A 17 -7.36 26.50 -3.07
C SER A 17 -8.30 25.32 -2.81
N LYS A 18 -9.61 25.58 -2.81
CA LYS A 18 -10.64 24.53 -2.66
C LYS A 18 -10.47 23.39 -3.68
N ASP A 19 -10.15 23.74 -4.93
CA ASP A 19 -9.91 22.77 -6.01
C ASP A 19 -8.69 21.89 -5.73
N SER A 20 -7.59 22.48 -5.26
CA SER A 20 -6.39 21.72 -4.89
C SER A 20 -6.61 20.82 -3.68
N SER A 21 -7.40 21.27 -2.70
CA SER A 21 -7.80 20.48 -1.53
C SER A 21 -8.63 19.26 -1.94
N GLU A 22 -9.68 19.43 -2.74
CA GLU A 22 -10.49 18.30 -3.21
C GLU A 22 -9.67 17.31 -4.06
N LYS A 23 -8.78 17.81 -4.93
CA LYS A 23 -7.87 16.95 -5.69
C LYS A 23 -6.90 16.17 -4.79
N MET A 24 -6.43 16.78 -3.70
CA MET A 24 -5.60 16.09 -2.71
C MET A 24 -6.38 14.97 -2.02
N VAL A 25 -7.63 15.23 -1.64
CA VAL A 25 -8.53 14.21 -1.06
C VAL A 25 -8.74 13.06 -2.02
N ASP A 26 -9.02 13.33 -3.30
CA ASP A 26 -9.20 12.30 -4.33
C ASP A 26 -7.97 11.41 -4.49
N ASN A 27 -6.79 12.04 -4.59
CA ASN A 27 -5.54 11.31 -4.75
C ASN A 27 -5.21 10.45 -3.52
N LEU A 28 -5.43 10.98 -2.31
CA LEU A 28 -5.17 10.25 -1.07
C LEU A 28 -6.16 9.10 -0.88
N GLU A 29 -7.44 9.31 -1.16
CA GLU A 29 -8.44 8.25 -1.09
C GLU A 29 -8.10 7.11 -2.06
N LYS A 30 -7.72 7.45 -3.30
CA LYS A 30 -7.28 6.48 -4.29
C LYS A 30 -6.03 5.73 -3.84
N LEU A 31 -5.00 6.45 -3.39
CA LEU A 31 -3.75 5.86 -2.92
C LEU A 31 -3.99 4.86 -1.78
N TRP A 32 -4.76 5.25 -0.77
CA TRP A 32 -5.00 4.39 0.39
C TRP A 32 -5.87 3.19 0.05
N SER A 33 -6.99 3.39 -0.63
CA SER A 33 -7.96 2.32 -0.89
C SER A 33 -7.52 1.36 -1.99
N GLU A 34 -6.92 1.86 -3.07
CA GLU A 34 -6.61 1.05 -4.26
C GLU A 34 -5.17 0.53 -4.28
N VAL A 35 -4.24 1.18 -3.57
CA VAL A 35 -2.82 0.81 -3.62
C VAL A 35 -2.35 0.26 -2.29
N LEU A 36 -2.31 1.09 -1.24
CA LEU A 36 -1.65 0.75 0.02
C LEU A 36 -2.37 -0.34 0.81
N LEU A 37 -3.71 -0.32 0.80
CA LEU A 37 -4.54 -1.29 1.55
C LEU A 37 -5.14 -2.38 0.65
N SER A 38 -4.77 -2.41 -0.63
CA SER A 38 -5.31 -3.37 -1.60
C SER A 38 -5.07 -4.83 -1.24
N GLY A 39 -4.06 -5.12 -0.43
CA GLY A 39 -3.77 -6.47 0.06
C GLY A 39 -4.84 -7.04 0.99
N TYR A 40 -5.59 -6.20 1.72
CA TYR A 40 -6.62 -6.67 2.67
C TYR A 40 -7.82 -7.35 2.01
N THR A 41 -8.06 -7.07 0.74
CA THR A 41 -9.15 -7.68 -0.04
C THR A 41 -8.68 -8.87 -0.88
N GLN A 42 -7.38 -9.19 -0.85
CA GLN A 42 -6.81 -10.29 -1.61
C GLN A 42 -6.72 -11.54 -0.74
N ASP A 43 -7.04 -12.70 -1.33
CA ASP A 43 -6.83 -13.99 -0.71
C ASP A 43 -5.42 -14.51 -1.05
N PRO A 44 -4.49 -14.61 -0.07
CA PRO A 44 -3.13 -15.10 -0.33
C PRO A 44 -3.11 -16.53 -0.87
N TRP A 45 -4.12 -17.35 -0.56
CA TRP A 45 -4.22 -18.70 -1.11
C TRP A 45 -4.37 -18.68 -2.63
N ARG A 46 -5.16 -17.74 -3.18
CA ARG A 46 -5.31 -17.58 -4.63
C ARG A 46 -3.99 -17.20 -5.29
N ALA A 47 -3.21 -16.32 -4.66
CA ALA A 47 -1.89 -15.93 -5.16
C ALA A 47 -0.88 -17.10 -5.17
N LEU A 48 -1.01 -18.04 -4.23
CA LEU A 48 -0.12 -19.21 -4.09
C LEU A 48 -0.66 -20.49 -4.74
N SER A 49 -1.79 -20.41 -5.45
CA SER A 49 -2.54 -21.59 -5.92
C SER A 49 -1.87 -22.33 -7.08
N THR A 50 -0.96 -21.68 -7.81
CA THR A 50 -0.27 -22.30 -8.95
C THR A 50 0.94 -23.10 -8.45
N ARG A 51 1.01 -24.38 -8.83
CA ARG A 51 2.11 -25.28 -8.47
C ARG A 51 2.71 -25.92 -9.71
N GLN A 52 4.03 -26.08 -9.71
CA GLN A 52 4.76 -26.85 -10.71
C GLN A 52 5.45 -28.02 -10.02
N ALA A 53 5.67 -29.12 -10.75
CA ALA A 53 6.47 -30.22 -10.24
C ALA A 53 7.90 -29.75 -9.94
N ALA A 54 8.47 -30.20 -8.82
CA ALA A 54 9.85 -29.87 -8.47
C ALA A 54 10.80 -30.52 -9.48
N VAL A 55 11.77 -29.74 -9.98
CA VAL A 55 12.79 -30.20 -10.93
C VAL A 55 13.98 -30.84 -10.20
N SER A 56 14.26 -30.40 -8.97
CA SER A 56 15.24 -31.01 -8.08
C SER A 56 14.80 -30.88 -6.62
N ASN A 57 15.54 -31.54 -5.71
CA ASN A 57 15.37 -31.43 -4.26
C ASN A 57 16.29 -30.37 -3.64
N ASP A 58 16.97 -29.57 -4.46
CA ASP A 58 17.88 -28.54 -3.98
C ASP A 58 17.10 -27.33 -3.43
N PRO A 59 17.67 -26.57 -2.49
CA PRO A 59 17.07 -25.33 -2.03
C PRO A 59 16.87 -24.32 -3.16
N VAL A 60 15.66 -23.75 -3.26
CA VAL A 60 15.38 -22.60 -4.12
C VAL A 60 15.51 -21.34 -3.29
N TYR A 61 16.39 -20.43 -3.71
CA TYR A 61 16.59 -19.15 -3.04
C TYR A 61 16.12 -18.00 -3.93
N ILE A 62 15.08 -17.29 -3.48
CA ILE A 62 14.56 -16.07 -4.11
C ILE A 62 14.89 -14.92 -3.17
N ASN A 63 15.75 -14.00 -3.62
CA ASN A 63 16.22 -12.87 -2.83
C ASN A 63 15.97 -11.54 -3.53
N LYS A 64 16.26 -10.45 -2.82
CA LYS A 64 16.16 -9.07 -3.33
C LYS A 64 14.77 -8.71 -3.85
N ILE A 65 13.73 -9.27 -3.24
CA ILE A 65 12.34 -8.92 -3.57
C ILE A 65 12.08 -7.49 -3.04
N PRO A 66 11.79 -6.51 -3.91
CA PRO A 66 11.46 -5.17 -3.46
C PRO A 66 10.11 -5.17 -2.76
N PHE A 67 10.02 -4.49 -1.62
CA PHE A 67 8.80 -4.43 -0.83
C PHE A 67 8.56 -3.02 -0.31
N VAL A 68 7.31 -2.57 -0.44
CA VAL A 68 6.79 -1.34 0.15
C VAL A 68 5.61 -1.71 1.03
N SER A 69 5.55 -1.13 2.23
CA SER A 69 4.40 -1.26 3.11
C SER A 69 4.26 -0.01 3.97
N ILE A 70 3.29 -0.01 4.88
CA ILE A 70 2.95 1.10 5.76
C ILE A 70 3.15 0.66 7.21
N CYS A 71 3.81 1.49 8.00
CA CYS A 71 3.92 1.26 9.44
C CYS A 71 2.54 1.44 10.10
N GLN A 72 2.08 0.45 10.85
CA GLN A 72 0.78 0.50 11.51
C GLN A 72 0.69 1.57 12.61
N ASP A 73 1.82 1.94 13.22
CA ASP A 73 1.85 2.88 14.34
C ASP A 73 1.83 4.34 13.86
N HIS A 74 2.45 4.62 12.72
CA HIS A 74 2.69 5.99 12.22
C HIS A 74 2.01 6.28 10.88
N LEU A 75 1.49 5.26 10.19
CA LEU A 75 0.87 5.36 8.87
C LEU A 75 1.80 5.94 7.79
N LEU A 76 3.11 5.79 7.97
CA LEU A 76 4.14 6.21 7.02
C LEU A 76 4.66 5.02 6.20
N PRO A 77 5.00 5.25 4.91
CA PRO A 77 5.57 4.21 4.07
C PRO A 77 6.97 3.83 4.56
N PHE A 78 7.28 2.55 4.46
CA PHE A 78 8.65 2.05 4.54
C PHE A 78 8.96 1.18 3.32
N TYR A 79 10.21 1.27 2.89
CA TYR A 79 10.74 0.48 1.77
C TYR A 79 11.84 -0.43 2.28
N ARG A 80 11.81 -1.69 1.84
CA ARG A 80 12.82 -2.68 2.18
C ARG A 80 13.10 -3.59 1.00
N ILE A 81 14.36 -3.98 0.86
CA ILE A 81 14.80 -5.10 0.03
C ILE A 81 15.20 -6.19 1.01
N TYR A 82 14.50 -7.32 1.00
CA TYR A 82 14.85 -8.45 1.87
C TYR A 82 16.07 -9.18 1.30
N PRO A 83 17.05 -9.53 2.17
CA PRO A 83 18.33 -10.11 1.75
C PRO A 83 18.18 -11.48 1.10
#